data_AF-A0ABD1E7N1-F1
#
_entry.id   AF-A0ABD1E7N1-F1
#
_cell.length_a   1.000
_cell.length_b   1.000
_cell.length_c   1.000
_cell.angle_alpha   90.00
_cell.angle_beta   90.00
_cell.angle_gamma   90.00
#
_symmetry.space_group_name_H-M   'P 1'
#
loop_
_entity.id
_entity.type
_entity.pdbx_description
1 polymer ?
#
loop_
_entity_poly.entity_id
_entity_poly.type
_entity_poly.pdbx_seq_one_letter_code
_entity_poly.pdbx_strand_id
1 'polypeptide(L)'
;MPYILVRGNLAAYGQRYPWRVLVSGLKAADIEQLNRFASGGYCDDSTIVYMQHPCVILTALEVLGYTVVASSSTSVKQDYNEYMWTMRREFTEPDPTTVSTIKDSEKAILEKGEV
;
A
#
# COMPACT_ATOMS: atom_id res chain seq x y z
N MET A 1 5.68 -6.12 -1.35
CA MET A 1 4.37 -6.76 -1.13
C MET A 1 3.32 -6.10 -2.02
N PRO A 2 2.43 -6.86 -2.67
CA PRO A 2 1.39 -6.29 -3.53
C PRO A 2 0.15 -5.82 -2.74
N TYR A 3 0.03 -6.23 -1.48
CA TYR A 3 -1.09 -5.88 -0.60
C TYR A 3 -0.72 -4.78 0.38
N ILE A 4 -1.70 -3.94 0.68
CA ILE A 4 -1.67 -2.93 1.73
C ILE A 4 -2.95 -3.02 2.55
N LEU A 5 -2.88 -2.55 3.80
CA LEU A 5 -4.02 -2.44 4.68
C LEU A 5 -4.33 -0.97 4.92
N VAL A 6 -5.58 -0.58 4.72
CA VAL A 6 -6.09 0.76 5.00
C VAL A 6 -7.11 0.64 6.12
N ARG A 7 -6.95 1.38 7.21
CA ARG A 7 -7.91 1.44 8.31
C ARG A 7 -8.34 2.87 8.55
N GLY A 8 -9.64 3.09 8.71
CA GLY A 8 -10.18 4.43 8.97
C GLY A 8 -11.64 4.40 9.35
N ASN A 9 -12.18 5.55 9.67
CA ASN A 9 -13.58 5.70 10.05
C ASN A 9 -14.32 6.60 9.04
N LEU A 10 -15.51 6.18 8.64
CA LEU A 10 -16.37 6.93 7.73
C LEU A 10 -17.12 8.06 8.44
N ALA A 11 -17.31 7.95 9.75
CA ALA A 11 -17.83 9.04 10.57
C ALA A 11 -16.68 9.89 11.14
N ALA A 12 -16.93 11.19 11.29
CA ALA A 12 -16.02 12.13 11.93
C ALA A 12 -16.06 11.97 13.46
N TYR A 13 -14.88 11.93 14.10
CA TYR A 13 -14.78 11.92 15.57
C TYR A 13 -13.97 13.12 16.05
N GLY A 14 -14.63 14.03 16.76
CA GLY A 14 -14.01 15.20 17.38
C GLY A 14 -13.88 16.42 16.45
N GLN A 15 -13.31 17.49 16.99
CA GLN A 15 -13.46 18.85 16.45
C GLN A 15 -12.23 19.38 15.67
N ARG A 16 -11.02 18.81 15.83
CA ARG A 16 -9.79 19.41 15.28
C ARG A 16 -9.19 18.68 14.06
N TYR A 17 -9.25 17.35 14.04
CA TYR A 17 -8.94 16.50 12.87
C TYR A 17 -9.90 15.32 12.87
N PRO A 18 -11.07 15.43 12.21
CA PRO A 18 -12.14 14.46 12.38
C PRO A 18 -11.82 13.07 11.81
N TRP A 19 -10.81 12.97 10.93
CA TRP A 19 -10.44 11.73 10.26
C TRP A 19 -8.96 11.40 10.41
N ARG A 20 -8.71 10.11 10.65
CA ARG A 20 -7.38 9.51 10.66
C ARG A 20 -7.46 8.20 9.89
N VAL A 21 -6.61 8.06 8.89
CA VAL A 21 -6.51 6.87 8.05
C VAL A 21 -5.12 6.31 8.22
N LEU A 22 -5.03 5.06 8.65
CA LEU A 22 -3.79 4.32 8.78
C LEU A 22 -3.59 3.50 7.51
N VAL A 23 -2.42 3.61 6.89
CA VAL A 23 -2.06 2.80 5.72
C VAL A 23 -0.76 2.06 6.00
N SER A 24 -0.83 0.74 5.99
CA SER A 24 0.31 -0.15 6.26
C SER A 24 0.82 -0.82 4.98
N GLY A 25 2.15 -0.95 4.86
CA GLY A 25 2.79 -1.75 3.82
C GLY A 25 3.04 -1.03 2.49
N LEU A 26 2.94 0.31 2.46
CA LEU A 26 3.30 1.11 1.28
C LEU A 26 4.79 1.01 0.95
N LYS A 27 5.12 1.05 -0.34
CA LYS A 27 6.51 1.18 -0.80
C LYS A 27 6.93 2.64 -0.76
N ALA A 28 8.23 2.90 -0.64
CA ALA A 28 8.80 4.25 -0.59
C ALA A 28 8.31 5.19 -1.71
N ALA A 29 8.28 4.71 -2.96
CA ALA A 29 7.80 5.49 -4.09
C ALA A 29 6.32 5.90 -3.96
N ASP A 30 5.48 5.03 -3.40
CA ASP A 30 4.06 5.32 -3.19
C ASP A 30 3.87 6.30 -2.02
N ILE A 31 4.73 6.20 -0.98
CA ILE A 31 4.75 7.15 0.14
C ILE A 31 5.06 8.57 -0.35
N GLU A 32 6.05 8.72 -1.22
CA GLU A 32 6.42 10.02 -1.79
C GLU A 32 5.26 10.69 -2.55
N GLN A 33 4.49 9.91 -3.32
CA GLN A 33 3.31 10.42 -4.03
C GLN A 33 2.19 10.88 -3.08
N LEU A 34 2.09 10.26 -1.90
CA LEU A 34 1.10 10.58 -0.88
C LEU A 34 1.53 11.71 0.07
N ASN A 35 2.78 12.20 0.01
CA ASN A 35 3.27 13.32 0.84
C ASN A 35 2.50 14.64 0.66
N ARG A 36 1.70 14.75 -0.40
CA ARG A 36 0.77 15.88 -0.61
C ARG A 36 -0.34 15.95 0.45
N PHE A 37 -0.65 14.84 1.12
CA PHE A 37 -1.65 14.79 2.17
C PHE A 37 -1.00 15.07 3.54
N ALA A 38 -1.69 15.86 4.37
CA ALA A 38 -1.29 16.06 5.75
C ALA A 38 -1.15 14.70 6.48
N SER A 39 0.04 14.45 7.00
CA SER A 39 0.40 13.20 7.68
C SER A 39 0.59 13.45 9.18
N GLY A 40 0.11 12.51 10.00
CA GLY A 40 0.42 12.41 11.42
C GLY A 40 1.74 11.68 11.71
N GLY A 41 2.47 11.27 10.66
CA GLY A 41 3.69 10.48 10.77
C GLY A 41 3.41 8.98 10.86
N TYR A 42 4.45 8.23 11.23
CA TYR A 42 4.41 6.80 11.45
C TYR A 42 3.85 6.48 12.84
N CYS A 43 2.86 5.58 12.92
CA CYS A 43 2.40 5.05 14.20
C CYS A 43 3.13 3.77 14.63
N ASP A 44 3.76 3.10 13.67
CA ASP A 44 4.68 1.96 13.82
C ASP A 44 5.63 1.92 12.61
N ASP A 45 6.52 0.93 12.53
CA ASP A 45 7.55 0.83 11.49
C ASP A 45 7.01 0.72 10.05
N SER A 46 5.73 0.39 9.88
CA SER A 46 5.14 0.05 8.58
C SER A 46 3.89 0.85 8.22
N THR A 47 3.37 1.64 9.16
CA THR A 47 2.05 2.27 9.07
C THR A 47 2.13 3.79 9.18
N ILE A 48 1.62 4.48 8.16
CA ILE A 48 1.54 5.94 8.11
C ILE A 48 0.12 6.39 8.43
N VAL A 49 -0.01 7.46 9.21
CA VAL A 49 -1.29 8.09 9.52
C VAL A 49 -1.52 9.29 8.60
N TYR A 50 -2.61 9.29 7.84
CA TYR A 50 -3.08 10.42 7.04
C TYR A 50 -4.28 11.10 7.69
N MET A 51 -4.24 12.43 7.77
CA MET A 51 -5.28 13.25 8.40
C MET A 51 -6.38 13.60 7.38
N GLN A 52 -6.93 12.59 6.72
CA GLN A 52 -7.90 12.72 5.63
C GLN A 52 -9.05 11.72 5.77
N HIS A 53 -10.18 11.99 5.12
CA HIS A 53 -11.29 11.04 5.06
C HIS A 53 -10.87 9.74 4.33
N PRO A 54 -11.31 8.54 4.75
CA PRO A 54 -10.94 7.27 4.10
C PRO A 54 -11.09 7.29 2.58
N CYS A 55 -12.22 7.79 2.06
CA CYS A 55 -12.45 7.86 0.61
C CYS A 55 -11.37 8.65 -0.15
N VAL A 56 -10.80 9.70 0.43
CA VAL A 56 -9.75 10.50 -0.22
C VAL A 56 -8.48 9.66 -0.39
N ILE A 57 -8.11 8.92 0.65
CA ILE A 57 -6.92 8.07 0.63
C ILE A 57 -7.14 6.85 -0.27
N LEU A 58 -8.30 6.20 -0.19
CA LEU A 58 -8.64 5.07 -1.07
C LEU A 58 -8.57 5.47 -2.54
N THR A 59 -9.15 6.61 -2.93
CA THR A 59 -9.08 7.10 -4.32
C THR A 59 -7.65 7.45 -4.74
N ALA A 60 -6.84 8.01 -3.85
CA ALA A 60 -5.43 8.25 -4.16
C ALA A 60 -4.65 6.95 -4.41
N LEU A 61 -4.94 5.91 -3.62
CA LEU A 61 -4.35 4.58 -3.80
C LEU A 61 -4.83 3.90 -5.09
N GLU A 62 -6.08 4.11 -5.50
CA GLU A 62 -6.60 3.67 -6.80
C GLU A 62 -5.82 4.30 -7.97
N VAL A 63 -5.50 5.59 -7.89
CA VAL A 63 -4.64 6.27 -8.89
C VAL A 63 -3.23 5.67 -8.93
N LEU A 64 -2.72 5.15 -7.79
CA LEU A 64 -1.43 4.43 -7.71
C LEU A 64 -1.51 2.97 -8.15
N GLY A 65 -2.69 2.53 -8.63
CA GLY A 65 -2.92 1.20 -9.18
C GLY A 65 -3.38 0.15 -8.16
N TYR A 66 -3.72 0.54 -6.93
CA TYR A 66 -4.28 -0.37 -5.95
C TYR A 66 -5.79 -0.53 -6.12
N THR A 67 -6.31 -1.73 -5.98
CA THR A 67 -7.75 -2.01 -6.00
C THR A 67 -8.18 -2.62 -4.68
N VAL A 68 -9.36 -2.26 -4.19
CA VAL A 68 -9.94 -2.88 -2.99
C VAL A 68 -10.30 -4.33 -3.32
N VAL A 69 -9.75 -5.28 -2.58
CA VAL A 69 -10.03 -6.73 -2.74
C VAL A 69 -10.82 -7.32 -1.59
N ALA A 70 -10.83 -6.65 -0.43
CA ALA A 70 -11.65 -7.00 0.71
C ALA A 70 -11.95 -5.75 1.54
N SER A 71 -13.13 -5.73 2.17
CA SER A 71 -13.48 -4.76 3.19
C SER A 71 -14.07 -5.47 4.40
N SER A 72 -13.79 -4.94 5.58
CA SER A 72 -14.34 -5.42 6.85
C SER A 72 -14.59 -4.24 7.78
N SER A 73 -15.42 -4.47 8.79
CA SER A 73 -15.62 -3.52 9.88
C SER A 73 -15.56 -4.23 11.22
N THR A 74 -15.12 -3.51 12.23
CA THR A 74 -15.18 -3.96 13.62
C THR A 74 -15.93 -2.92 14.44
N SER A 75 -17.00 -3.34 15.10
CA SER A 75 -17.73 -2.52 16.06
C SER A 75 -17.24 -2.86 17.46
N VAL A 76 -16.33 -2.04 17.99
CA VAL A 76 -15.76 -2.25 19.34
C VAL A 76 -16.67 -1.63 20.42
N LYS A 77 -17.43 -0.57 20.07
CA LYS A 77 -18.49 0.08 20.86
C LYS A 77 -19.56 0.63 19.92
N GLN A 78 -20.79 0.82 20.39
CA GLN A 78 -21.96 1.24 19.56
C GLN A 78 -21.71 2.46 18.67
N ASP A 79 -20.75 3.31 19.04
CA ASP A 79 -20.44 4.52 18.29
C ASP A 79 -19.07 4.52 17.61
N TYR A 80 -18.24 3.47 17.72
CA TYR A 80 -16.88 3.45 17.14
C TYR A 80 -16.75 2.33 16.11
N ASN A 81 -17.12 2.65 14.86
CA ASN A 81 -17.05 1.74 13.73
C ASN A 81 -15.76 1.94 12.95
N GLU A 82 -14.78 1.09 13.19
CA GLU A 82 -13.57 1.11 12.36
C GLU A 82 -13.77 0.21 11.14
N TYR A 83 -13.39 0.75 9.99
CA TYR A 83 -13.42 0.06 8.72
C TYR A 83 -11.99 -0.25 8.29
N MET A 84 -11.82 -1.41 7.67
CA MET A 84 -10.56 -1.85 7.12
C MET A 84 -10.79 -2.25 5.66
N TRP A 85 -9.84 -1.88 4.80
CA TRP A 85 -9.79 -2.24 3.40
C TRP A 85 -8.45 -2.88 3.11
N THR A 86 -8.47 -4.07 2.55
CA THR A 86 -7.28 -4.66 1.94
C THR A 86 -7.26 -4.22 0.49
N MET A 87 -6.18 -3.54 0.08
CA MET A 87 -5.98 -3.18 -1.31
C MET A 87 -4.81 -3.95 -1.91
N ARG A 88 -4.89 -4.25 -3.19
CA ARG A 88 -3.88 -4.98 -3.95
C ARG A 88 -3.51 -4.19 -5.20
N ARG A 89 -2.22 -4.02 -5.47
CA ARG A 89 -1.76 -3.61 -6.80
C ARG A 89 -1.45 -4.85 -7.63
N GLU A 90 -1.81 -4.83 -8.90
CA GLU A 90 -1.42 -5.91 -9.82
C GLU A 90 0.10 -6.09 -9.77
N PHE A 91 0.50 -7.34 -9.61
CA PHE A 91 1.88 -7.75 -9.64
C PHE A 91 2.02 -8.58 -10.90
N THR A 92 2.77 -8.06 -11.87
CA THR A 92 3.23 -8.88 -12.99
C THR A 92 4.15 -9.93 -12.40
N GLU A 93 3.70 -11.19 -12.35
CA GLU A 93 4.61 -12.28 -12.01
C GLU A 93 5.78 -12.25 -13.00
N PRO A 94 7.03 -12.33 -12.53
CA PRO A 94 8.17 -12.41 -13.44
C PRO A 94 7.98 -13.65 -14.31
N ASP A 95 7.96 -13.45 -15.64
CA ASP A 95 7.79 -14.54 -16.60
C ASP A 95 8.91 -15.56 -16.38
N PRO A 96 8.60 -16.82 -16.02
CA PRO A 96 9.60 -17.84 -15.73
C PRO A 96 10.59 -18.05 -16.90
N THR A 97 10.17 -17.74 -18.13
CA THR A 97 10.97 -17.87 -19.36
C THR A 97 12.02 -16.77 -19.53
N THR A 98 11.78 -15.59 -18.94
CA THR A 98 12.77 -14.48 -18.96
C THR A 98 13.88 -14.66 -17.94
N VAL A 99 13.64 -15.44 -16.87
CA VAL A 99 14.64 -15.68 -15.82
C VAL A 99 15.63 -16.80 -16.23
N SER A 100 15.21 -17.76 -17.05
CA SER A 100 16.10 -18.81 -17.56
C SER A 100 17.12 -18.26 -18.57
N THR A 101 16.67 -17.36 -19.45
CA THR A 101 17.51 -16.78 -20.52
C THR A 101 18.63 -15.87 -20.00
N ILE A 102 18.44 -15.21 -18.85
CA ILE A 102 19.50 -14.44 -18.17
C ILE A 102 20.58 -15.37 -17.60
N LYS A 103 20.20 -16.51 -17.04
CA LYS A 103 21.16 -17.49 -16.52
C LYS A 103 21.99 -18.13 -17.63
N ASP A 104 21.39 -18.35 -18.78
CA ASP A 104 22.08 -18.93 -19.94
C ASP A 104 23.03 -17.93 -20.60
N SER A 105 22.69 -16.63 -20.61
CA SER A 105 23.56 -15.59 -21.14
C SER A 105 24.74 -15.27 -20.22
N GLU A 106 24.56 -15.27 -18.90
CA GLU A 106 25.67 -15.13 -17.93
C GLU A 106 26.64 -16.31 -17.99
N LYS A 107 26.14 -17.54 -18.18
CA LYS A 107 27.00 -18.73 -18.41
C LYS A 107 27.82 -18.60 -19.69
N ALA A 108 27.22 -18.17 -20.79
CA ALA A 108 27.88 -18.04 -22.08
C ALA A 108 28.96 -16.93 -22.11
N ILE A 109 28.85 -15.92 -21.24
CA ILE A 109 29.85 -14.87 -21.09
C ILE A 109 31.06 -15.36 -20.28
N LEU A 110 30.84 -16.15 -19.23
CA LEU A 110 31.92 -16.77 -18.46
C LEU A 110 32.73 -17.78 -19.29
N GLU A 111 32.10 -18.60 -20.13
CA GLU A 111 32.79 -19.58 -20.98
C GLU A 111 33.60 -18.95 -22.13
N LYS A 112 33.36 -17.68 -22.48
CA LYS A 112 34.09 -16.97 -23.54
C LYS A 112 35.22 -16.08 -23.04
N GLY A 113 35.42 -15.99 -21.72
CA GLY A 113 36.45 -15.17 -21.07
C GLY A 113 37.74 -15.91 -20.70
N GLU A 114 37.81 -17.23 -20.87
CA GLU A 114 39.04 -18.02 -20.69
C GLU A 114 39.76 -18.19 -22.04
N VAL A 115 40.62 -17.23 -22.41
CA VAL A 115 41.74 -17.42 -23.35
C VAL A 115 42.97 -16.72 -22.79
#